data_AF-A0A9W8PN55-F1
#
_entry.id   AF-A0A9W8PN55-F1
#
_cell.length_a   1.000
_cell.length_b   1.000
_cell.length_c   1.000
_cell.angle_alpha   90.00
_cell.angle_beta   90.00
_cell.angle_gamma   90.00
#
_symmetry.space_group_name_H-M   'P 1'
#
loop_
_entity.id
_entity.type
_entity.pdbx_description
1 polymer ?
#
loop_
_entity_poly.entity_id
_entity_poly.type
_entity_poly.pdbx_seq_one_letter_code
_entity_poly.pdbx_strand_id
1 'polypeptide(L)'
;MTDLPPPDYSDLDLPSYDTLISAPPPATVAGNPTTKAVLGPATLYISGRFIYSTDPQAPPLYEFSHSIGYLHDNDRSVKVERVDSVVKTSSGLPQVVLRNRHLFDLKHPTAAEFPTFPYHAEAATRRALCSFGVTYFRSGNILRQKKGFRFDRAAKGADRKLEPHGMLYEACSSRSKGVGYEWRDSQGDLIAREVEDERVSMSLVITAEMSVELRDALVAAWILRVWWDLAKGNTNSSSARLMRVGGRQQNLLRVYAGLADSTSSI
;
A
#
# COMPACT_ATOMS: atom_id res chain seq x y z
N MET A 1 6.48 40.39 74.94
CA MET A 1 6.06 40.14 73.54
C MET A 1 7.14 40.76 72.67
N THR A 2 8.12 39.94 72.29
CA THR A 2 9.34 40.35 71.57
C THR A 2 9.05 40.28 70.08
N ASP A 3 9.14 41.43 69.40
CA ASP A 3 9.00 41.56 67.96
C ASP A 3 10.24 40.98 67.27
N LEU A 4 10.07 39.95 66.45
CA LEU A 4 11.14 39.35 65.66
C LEU A 4 11.37 40.21 64.41
N PRO A 5 12.63 40.51 64.04
CA PRO A 5 12.91 41.20 62.79
C PRO A 5 12.53 40.32 61.59
N PRO A 6 12.14 40.92 60.45
CA PRO A 6 11.80 40.16 59.25
C PRO A 6 13.02 39.39 58.74
N PRO A 7 12.81 38.18 58.19
CA PRO A 7 13.89 37.38 57.61
C PRO A 7 14.53 38.10 56.42
N ASP A 8 15.87 38.09 56.41
CA ASP A 8 16.69 38.58 55.31
C ASP A 8 16.68 37.55 54.18
N TYR A 9 16.08 37.92 53.05
CA TYR A 9 15.95 37.08 51.85
C TYR A 9 17.02 37.37 50.80
N SER A 10 18.08 38.12 51.15
CA SER A 10 19.10 38.58 50.19
C SER A 10 19.97 37.47 49.62
N ASP A 11 19.94 36.27 50.20
CA ASP A 11 20.73 35.09 49.77
C ASP A 11 19.90 34.00 49.08
N LEU A 12 18.62 34.24 48.80
CA LEU A 12 17.86 33.33 47.94
C LEU A 12 18.13 33.66 46.48
N ASP A 13 19.05 32.91 45.89
CA ASP A 13 19.31 32.86 44.45
C ASP A 13 18.06 32.27 43.75
N LEU A 14 17.04 33.12 43.59
CA LEU A 14 15.79 32.77 42.93
C LEU A 14 16.05 32.59 41.44
N PRO A 15 15.71 31.43 40.83
CA PRO A 15 15.86 31.26 39.40
C PRO A 15 14.99 32.29 38.67
N SER A 16 15.60 33.00 37.71
CA SER A 16 14.89 33.95 36.85
C SER A 16 13.67 33.28 36.20
N TYR A 17 12.50 33.93 36.33
CA TYR A 17 11.23 33.47 35.76
C TYR A 17 11.22 33.46 34.22
N ASP A 18 12.27 33.94 33.55
CA ASP A 18 12.44 33.86 32.10
C ASP A 18 12.88 32.47 31.60
N THR A 19 13.04 31.48 32.49
CA THR A 19 13.55 30.14 32.13
C THR A 19 12.48 29.05 31.99
N LEU A 20 11.18 29.40 32.07
CA LEU A 20 10.08 28.42 31.91
C LEU A 20 9.46 28.36 30.49
N ILE A 21 10.10 28.95 29.48
CA ILE A 21 9.69 28.84 28.06
C ILE A 21 10.81 28.24 27.20
N SER A 22 11.57 27.29 27.74
CA SER A 22 12.47 26.46 26.93
C SER A 22 12.55 25.04 27.45
N ALA A 23 11.39 24.41 27.63
CA ALA A 23 11.32 22.96 27.48
C ALA A 23 11.26 22.67 25.98
N PRO A 24 12.18 21.88 25.39
CA PRO A 24 11.99 21.43 24.02
C PRO A 24 10.66 20.65 23.99
N PRO A 25 9.77 20.95 23.03
CA PRO A 25 8.59 20.09 22.83
C PRO A 25 9.08 18.64 22.66
N PRO A 26 8.36 17.62 23.17
CA PRO A 26 8.68 16.24 22.83
C PRO A 26 8.81 16.20 21.32
N ALA A 27 9.92 15.64 20.82
CA ALA A 27 10.30 15.69 19.42
C ALA A 27 9.16 15.19 18.52
N THR A 28 8.24 16.09 18.19
CA THR A 28 7.37 15.95 17.05
C THR A 28 8.36 16.00 15.92
N VAL A 29 8.45 14.91 15.19
CA VAL A 29 8.99 14.89 13.84
C VAL A 29 8.10 15.83 13.02
N ALA A 30 8.30 17.14 13.20
CA ALA A 30 8.01 18.14 12.21
C ALA A 30 9.06 17.87 11.12
N GLY A 31 8.81 16.81 10.35
CA GLY A 31 9.65 16.45 9.24
C GLY A 31 9.76 17.66 8.34
N ASN A 32 10.97 18.18 8.19
CA ASN A 32 11.33 18.96 7.02
C ASN A 32 10.70 18.28 5.79
N PRO A 33 9.98 19.00 4.92
CA PRO A 33 9.25 18.39 3.80
C PRO A 33 10.15 17.76 2.72
N THR A 34 11.45 17.63 2.98
CA THR A 34 12.47 17.14 2.05
C THR A 34 13.04 15.77 2.40
N THR A 35 12.72 15.18 3.55
CA THR A 35 13.10 13.78 3.82
C THR A 35 11.97 12.88 3.38
N LYS A 36 12.12 12.20 2.23
CA LYS A 36 11.17 11.15 1.84
C LYS A 36 11.11 10.13 2.96
N ALA A 37 9.93 9.94 3.54
CA ALA A 37 9.75 8.95 4.59
C ALA A 37 10.14 7.57 4.03
N VAL A 38 11.05 6.89 4.73
CA VAL A 38 11.50 5.53 4.40
C VAL A 38 10.68 4.57 5.25
N LEU A 39 10.13 3.54 4.60
CA LEU A 39 9.34 2.50 5.25
C LEU A 39 10.16 1.22 5.35
N GLY A 40 10.24 0.65 6.54
CA GLY A 40 10.90 -0.65 6.78
C GLY A 40 10.12 -1.85 6.21
N PRO A 41 10.70 -3.06 6.20
CA PRO A 41 10.06 -4.28 5.71
C PRO A 41 8.64 -4.49 6.28
N ALA A 42 7.75 -5.07 5.48
CA ALA A 42 6.35 -5.26 5.86
C ALA A 42 5.70 -6.42 5.12
N THR A 43 4.70 -7.05 5.73
CA THR A 43 3.83 -8.02 5.04
C THR A 43 2.45 -7.42 4.83
N LEU A 44 2.00 -7.47 3.58
CA LEU A 44 0.72 -6.94 3.13
C LEU A 44 -0.17 -8.09 2.67
N TYR A 45 -1.48 -8.04 2.95
CA TYR A 45 -2.42 -9.02 2.43
C TYR A 45 -3.66 -8.37 1.81
N ILE A 46 -4.18 -9.00 0.77
CA ILE A 46 -5.40 -8.56 0.07
C ILE A 46 -6.63 -9.13 0.77
N SER A 47 -7.64 -8.28 1.00
CA SER A 47 -8.97 -8.71 1.40
C SER A 47 -10.04 -7.84 0.73
N GLY A 48 -10.81 -8.45 -0.18
CA GLY A 48 -11.84 -7.75 -0.96
C GLY A 48 -11.25 -6.59 -1.78
N ARG A 49 -11.62 -5.37 -1.42
CA ARG A 49 -11.14 -4.11 -2.04
C ARG A 49 -10.07 -3.38 -1.22
N PHE A 50 -9.47 -4.04 -0.22
CA PHE A 50 -8.53 -3.42 0.70
C PHE A 50 -7.23 -4.22 0.79
N ILE A 51 -6.16 -3.52 1.18
CA ILE A 51 -4.91 -4.13 1.62
C ILE A 51 -4.64 -3.73 3.07
N TYR A 52 -4.25 -4.71 3.88
CA TYR A 52 -3.95 -4.54 5.30
C TYR A 52 -2.51 -4.93 5.59
N SER A 53 -2.02 -4.43 6.73
CA SER A 53 -0.78 -4.93 7.37
C SER A 53 -1.08 -6.17 8.22
N THR A 54 -0.04 -6.86 8.68
CA THR A 54 -0.19 -8.00 9.62
C THR A 54 -0.71 -7.63 11.00
N ASP A 55 -0.74 -6.35 11.36
CA ASP A 55 -1.39 -5.91 12.61
C ASP A 55 -2.92 -6.00 12.46
N PRO A 56 -3.61 -6.87 13.21
CA PRO A 56 -5.06 -7.05 13.08
C PRO A 56 -5.87 -5.84 13.54
N GLN A 57 -5.28 -4.93 14.33
CA GLN A 57 -5.94 -3.72 14.82
C GLN A 57 -5.66 -2.50 13.93
N ALA A 58 -4.72 -2.62 12.98
CA ALA A 58 -4.41 -1.53 12.08
C ALA A 58 -5.55 -1.32 11.05
N PRO A 59 -5.88 -0.05 10.73
CA PRO A 59 -6.78 0.24 9.63
C PRO A 59 -6.19 -0.28 8.29
N PRO A 60 -7.03 -0.40 7.23
CA PRO A 60 -6.50 -0.72 5.90
C PRO A 60 -5.48 0.33 5.48
N LEU A 61 -4.44 -0.11 4.75
CA LEU A 61 -3.39 0.77 4.22
C LEU A 61 -3.75 1.30 2.82
N TYR A 62 -4.46 0.49 2.04
CA TYR A 62 -4.90 0.84 0.69
C TYR A 62 -6.34 0.42 0.46
N GLU A 63 -7.03 1.19 -0.38
CA GLU A 63 -8.39 0.92 -0.84
C GLU A 63 -8.44 1.00 -2.37
N PHE A 64 -9.23 0.11 -2.96
CA PHE A 64 -9.45 0.01 -4.40
C PHE A 64 -10.91 0.27 -4.72
N SER A 65 -11.21 0.86 -5.89
CA SER A 65 -12.60 1.06 -6.30
C SER A 65 -13.34 -0.25 -6.59
N HIS A 66 -12.62 -1.35 -6.82
CA HIS A 66 -13.16 -2.68 -7.11
C HIS A 66 -12.58 -3.71 -6.15
N SER A 67 -13.35 -4.77 -5.90
CA SER A 67 -12.82 -5.93 -5.19
C SER A 67 -11.81 -6.64 -6.08
N ILE A 68 -10.57 -6.76 -5.60
CA ILE A 68 -9.44 -7.26 -6.40
C ILE A 68 -9.69 -8.67 -6.93
N GLY A 69 -10.31 -9.54 -6.12
CA GLY A 69 -10.62 -10.91 -6.52
C GLY A 69 -11.66 -11.04 -7.64
N TYR A 70 -12.38 -9.97 -7.98
CA TYR A 70 -13.42 -9.96 -9.01
C TYR A 70 -13.04 -9.17 -10.26
N LEU A 71 -11.79 -8.70 -10.37
CA LEU A 71 -11.34 -8.01 -11.56
C LEU A 71 -11.32 -8.96 -12.77
N HIS A 72 -11.86 -8.50 -13.88
CA HIS A 72 -11.99 -9.23 -15.13
C HIS A 72 -11.42 -8.45 -16.33
N ASP A 73 -11.36 -9.10 -17.49
CA ASP A 73 -10.84 -8.50 -18.73
C ASP A 73 -11.69 -7.30 -19.24
N ASN A 74 -12.97 -7.24 -18.87
CA ASN A 74 -13.84 -6.12 -19.26
C ASN A 74 -13.69 -4.88 -18.37
N ASP A 75 -12.93 -4.97 -17.27
CA ASP A 75 -12.71 -3.82 -16.41
C ASP A 75 -11.74 -2.90 -17.13
N ARG A 76 -11.96 -1.59 -17.06
CA ARG A 76 -11.13 -0.61 -17.78
C ARG A 76 -10.37 0.32 -16.86
N SER A 77 -10.83 0.50 -15.62
CA SER A 77 -10.21 1.40 -14.65
C SER A 77 -10.44 0.93 -13.21
N VAL A 78 -9.38 0.89 -12.40
CA VAL A 78 -9.45 0.66 -10.96
C VAL A 78 -8.71 1.79 -10.25
N LYS A 79 -9.42 2.54 -9.41
CA LYS A 79 -8.82 3.60 -8.59
C LYS A 79 -8.04 2.98 -7.44
N VAL A 80 -6.83 3.48 -7.18
CA VAL A 80 -5.99 3.10 -6.04
C VAL A 80 -5.85 4.28 -5.10
N GLU A 81 -6.27 4.09 -3.85
CA GLU A 81 -6.15 5.09 -2.81
C GLU A 81 -5.32 4.56 -1.64
N ARG A 82 -4.47 5.42 -1.08
CA ARG A 82 -3.82 5.18 0.20
C ARG A 82 -4.68 5.72 1.32
N VAL A 83 -4.79 4.99 2.40
CA VAL A 83 -5.53 5.40 3.59
C VAL A 83 -4.53 5.98 4.58
N ASP A 84 -4.49 7.31 4.68
CA ASP A 84 -3.59 8.05 5.57
C ASP A 84 -4.29 8.33 6.91
N SER A 85 -3.61 8.08 8.03
CA SER A 85 -4.05 8.55 9.35
C SER A 85 -3.60 10.00 9.56
N VAL A 86 -4.55 10.92 9.72
CA VAL A 86 -4.31 12.34 9.92
C VAL A 86 -4.82 12.76 11.29
N VAL A 87 -3.96 13.35 12.11
CA VAL A 87 -4.38 13.96 13.37
C VAL A 87 -5.00 15.33 13.07
N LYS A 88 -6.28 15.49 13.38
CA LYS A 88 -6.99 16.76 13.32
C LYS A 88 -7.22 17.26 14.75
N THR A 89 -6.92 18.53 14.99
CA THR A 89 -7.31 19.24 16.21
C THR A 89 -8.57 20.04 15.92
N SER A 90 -9.74 19.45 16.13
CA SER A 90 -11.00 20.19 16.23
C SER A 90 -11.41 20.27 17.70
N SER A 91 -11.81 21.45 18.16
CA SER A 91 -12.23 21.73 19.55
C SER A 91 -11.21 21.40 20.65
N GLY A 92 -9.91 21.51 20.37
CA GLY A 92 -8.85 21.42 21.38
C GLY A 92 -8.38 20.00 21.74
N LEU A 93 -9.03 18.95 21.21
CA LEU A 93 -8.61 17.56 21.39
C LEU A 93 -8.05 16.99 20.08
N PRO A 94 -6.89 16.32 20.10
CA PRO A 94 -6.35 15.65 18.92
C PRO A 94 -7.18 14.40 18.60
N GLN A 95 -7.77 14.37 17.40
CA GLN A 95 -8.52 13.23 16.87
C GLN A 95 -7.80 12.65 15.65
N VAL A 96 -7.56 11.33 15.65
CA VAL A 96 -7.04 10.63 14.48
C VAL A 96 -8.20 10.36 13.51
N VAL A 97 -8.06 10.83 12.27
CA VAL A 97 -9.05 10.66 11.19
C VAL A 97 -8.38 10.01 9.99
N LEU A 98 -9.04 9.02 9.39
CA LEU A 98 -8.57 8.39 8.17
C LEU A 98 -8.92 9.26 6.95
N ARG A 99 -7.97 9.41 6.04
CA ARG A 99 -8.13 10.17 4.80
C ARG A 99 -7.63 9.35 3.62
N ASN A 100 -8.50 9.17 2.62
CA ASN A 100 -8.11 8.56 1.37
C ASN A 100 -7.35 9.57 0.50
N ARG A 101 -6.27 9.09 -0.10
CA ARG A 101 -5.44 9.83 -1.04
C ARG A 101 -5.32 9.03 -2.32
N HIS A 102 -5.85 9.57 -3.40
CA HIS A 102 -5.73 8.98 -4.74
C HIS A 102 -4.26 8.93 -5.18
N LEU A 103 -3.80 7.74 -5.57
CA LEU A 103 -2.43 7.51 -6.03
C LEU A 103 -2.39 7.28 -7.53
N PHE A 104 -3.16 6.30 -7.99
CA PHE A 104 -3.13 5.81 -9.37
C PHE A 104 -4.53 5.46 -9.87
N ASP A 105 -4.71 5.54 -11.18
CA ASP A 105 -5.73 4.80 -11.89
C ASP A 105 -5.07 3.65 -12.65
N LEU A 106 -5.40 2.42 -12.27
CA LEU A 106 -4.97 1.23 -13.01
C LEU A 106 -5.88 1.08 -14.23
N LYS A 107 -5.32 1.06 -15.42
CA LYS A 107 -6.03 1.02 -16.68
C LYS A 107 -5.77 -0.28 -17.41
N HIS A 108 -6.82 -0.76 -18.09
CA HIS A 108 -6.75 -1.87 -19.02
C HIS A 108 -7.45 -1.45 -20.34
N PRO A 109 -6.77 -0.69 -21.20
CA PRO A 109 -7.32 -0.24 -22.48
C PRO A 109 -7.66 -1.42 -23.41
N THR A 110 -8.59 -1.18 -24.31
CA THR A 110 -8.97 -2.16 -25.34
C THR A 110 -7.90 -2.27 -26.42
N ALA A 111 -7.84 -3.41 -27.11
CA ALA A 111 -6.89 -3.63 -28.20
C ALA A 111 -7.06 -2.60 -29.35
N ALA A 112 -8.27 -2.10 -29.56
CA ALA A 112 -8.58 -1.09 -30.58
C ALA A 112 -7.91 0.27 -30.31
N GLU A 113 -7.50 0.54 -29.07
CA GLU A 113 -6.77 1.76 -28.70
C GLU A 113 -5.27 1.68 -29.03
N PHE A 114 -4.79 0.52 -29.51
CA PHE A 114 -3.38 0.24 -29.79
C PHE A 114 -2.45 0.74 -28.67
N PRO A 115 -2.67 0.27 -27.42
CA PRO A 115 -1.93 0.78 -26.26
C PRO A 115 -0.50 0.25 -26.25
N THR A 116 0.46 1.10 -25.84
CA THR A 116 1.85 0.67 -25.62
C THR A 116 1.94 -0.39 -24.53
N PHE A 117 1.12 -0.24 -23.48
CA PHE A 117 1.04 -1.18 -22.38
C PHE A 117 -0.38 -1.75 -22.28
N PRO A 118 -0.53 -3.08 -22.32
CA PRO A 118 -1.85 -3.74 -22.19
C PRO A 118 -2.54 -3.44 -20.85
N TYR A 119 -1.75 -3.22 -19.80
CA TYR A 119 -2.21 -2.63 -18.54
C TYR A 119 -1.19 -1.60 -18.05
N HIS A 120 -1.65 -0.54 -17.40
CA HIS A 120 -0.77 0.49 -16.86
C HIS A 120 -1.37 1.18 -15.64
N ALA A 121 -0.54 1.86 -14.86
CA ALA A 121 -0.93 2.76 -13.80
C ALA A 121 -0.69 4.20 -14.25
N GLU A 122 -1.73 5.02 -14.26
CA GLU A 122 -1.63 6.45 -14.48
C GLU A 122 -1.57 7.17 -13.13
N ALA A 123 -0.51 7.95 -12.89
CA ALA A 123 -0.35 8.71 -11.66
C ALA A 123 -1.42 9.81 -11.54
N ALA A 124 -2.23 9.76 -10.48
CA ALA A 124 -3.29 10.74 -10.23
C ALA A 124 -2.80 12.00 -9.52
N THR A 125 -1.61 11.95 -8.92
CA THR A 125 -1.02 13.08 -8.19
C THR A 125 0.46 13.23 -8.51
N ARG A 126 0.98 14.46 -8.42
CA ARG A 126 2.43 14.73 -8.56
C ARG A 126 3.29 14.10 -7.47
N ARG A 127 2.66 13.60 -6.41
CA ARG A 127 3.34 12.94 -5.30
C ARG A 127 3.40 11.40 -5.48
N ALA A 128 2.69 10.86 -6.48
CA ALA A 128 2.95 9.51 -6.93
C ALA A 128 4.29 9.47 -7.68
N LEU A 129 4.99 8.33 -7.65
CA LEU A 129 6.35 8.22 -8.18
C LEU A 129 6.44 8.58 -9.67
N CYS A 130 5.62 7.92 -10.49
CA CYS A 130 5.46 8.13 -11.93
C CYS A 130 4.30 7.25 -12.42
N SER A 131 3.79 7.49 -13.63
CA SER A 131 3.02 6.48 -14.35
C SER A 131 3.95 5.33 -14.75
N PHE A 132 3.40 4.13 -14.94
CA PHE A 132 4.18 2.97 -15.37
C PHE A 132 3.28 1.93 -16.04
N GLY A 133 3.85 1.11 -16.91
CA GLY A 133 3.12 0.08 -17.64
C GLY A 133 3.70 -1.32 -17.40
N VAL A 134 2.89 -2.36 -17.63
CA VAL A 134 3.32 -3.75 -17.50
C VAL A 134 3.48 -4.43 -18.85
N THR A 135 4.56 -5.19 -19.00
CA THR A 135 4.77 -6.14 -20.10
C THR A 135 4.97 -7.54 -19.55
N TYR A 136 4.45 -8.54 -20.26
CA TYR A 136 4.61 -9.95 -19.91
C TYR A 136 5.69 -10.58 -20.77
N PHE A 137 6.56 -11.37 -20.15
CA PHE A 137 7.59 -12.12 -20.86
C PHE A 137 7.67 -13.57 -20.38
N ARG A 138 8.30 -14.39 -21.23
CA ARG A 138 8.75 -15.72 -20.88
C ARG A 138 10.24 -15.81 -21.18
N SER A 139 11.00 -16.35 -20.25
CA SER A 139 12.45 -16.49 -20.36
C SER A 139 12.89 -17.91 -20.06
N GLY A 140 14.05 -18.33 -20.58
CA GLY A 140 14.59 -19.68 -20.43
C GLY A 140 14.24 -20.61 -21.59
N ASN A 141 14.69 -21.86 -21.50
CA ASN A 141 14.58 -22.84 -22.58
C ASN A 141 13.16 -23.43 -22.63
N ILE A 142 12.77 -24.07 -23.74
CA ILE A 142 11.43 -24.67 -23.95
C ILE A 142 10.96 -25.53 -22.76
N LEU A 143 11.89 -26.26 -22.13
CA LEU A 143 11.61 -27.15 -20.99
C LEU A 143 11.58 -26.44 -19.63
N ARG A 144 12.04 -25.18 -19.53
CA ARG A 144 12.21 -24.43 -18.27
C ARG A 144 11.81 -22.96 -18.44
N GLN A 145 10.62 -22.73 -19.00
CA GLN A 145 10.05 -21.39 -19.16
C GLN A 145 9.76 -20.76 -17.78
N LYS A 146 10.41 -19.64 -17.50
CA LYS A 146 10.14 -18.75 -16.37
C LYS A 146 9.21 -17.64 -16.85
N LYS A 147 8.04 -17.51 -16.22
CA LYS A 147 7.09 -16.43 -16.51
C LYS A 147 7.52 -15.19 -15.75
N GLY A 148 7.39 -14.02 -16.37
CA GLY A 148 7.71 -12.77 -15.70
C GLY A 148 6.90 -11.59 -16.21
N PHE A 149 6.89 -10.56 -15.39
CA PHE A 149 6.30 -9.26 -15.66
C PHE A 149 7.37 -8.21 -15.45
N ARG A 150 7.51 -7.30 -16.41
CA ARG A 150 8.34 -6.11 -16.27
C ARG A 150 7.43 -4.89 -16.16
N PHE A 151 7.70 -4.07 -15.17
CA PHE A 151 7.02 -2.80 -14.94
C PHE A 151 7.98 -1.69 -15.32
N ASP A 152 7.68 -0.96 -16.38
CA ASP A 152 8.51 0.13 -16.88
C ASP A 152 7.86 1.47 -16.54
N ARG A 153 8.66 2.41 -16.05
CA ARG A 153 8.23 3.82 -15.90
C ARG A 153 7.68 4.30 -17.24
N ALA A 154 6.67 5.14 -17.20
CA ALA A 154 6.01 5.62 -18.40
C ALA A 154 5.78 7.13 -18.36
N ALA A 155 6.03 7.78 -19.48
CA ALA A 155 5.73 9.19 -19.71
C ALA A 155 4.89 9.33 -20.99
N LYS A 156 4.09 10.39 -21.08
CA LYS A 156 3.32 10.67 -22.30
C LYS A 156 4.25 11.26 -23.36
N GLY A 157 4.36 10.59 -24.50
CA GLY A 157 5.08 11.07 -25.69
C GLY A 157 4.33 12.17 -26.42
N ALA A 158 4.84 12.57 -27.58
CA ALA A 158 4.27 13.65 -28.39
C ALA A 158 2.85 13.34 -28.90
N ASP A 159 2.55 12.07 -29.14
CA ASP A 159 1.24 11.57 -29.54
C ASP A 159 0.29 11.30 -28.35
N ARG A 160 0.71 11.69 -27.14
CA ARG A 160 0.03 11.44 -25.85
C ARG A 160 -0.07 9.96 -25.46
N LYS A 161 0.59 9.04 -26.18
CA LYS A 161 0.71 7.65 -25.74
C LYS A 161 1.78 7.50 -24.68
N LEU A 162 1.62 6.49 -23.83
CA LEU A 162 2.63 6.18 -22.82
C LEU A 162 3.83 5.51 -23.49
N GLU A 163 5.03 6.00 -23.20
CA GLU A 163 6.29 5.44 -23.68
C GLU A 163 7.12 4.92 -22.52
N PRO A 164 7.78 3.76 -22.64
CA PRO A 164 8.66 3.21 -21.61
C PRO A 164 9.86 4.13 -21.35
N HIS A 165 10.23 4.27 -20.08
CA HIS A 165 11.29 5.15 -19.57
C HIS A 165 12.19 4.43 -18.55
N GLY A 166 12.38 3.13 -18.75
CA GLY A 166 13.24 2.29 -17.93
C GLY A 166 12.49 1.50 -16.86
N MET A 167 13.14 0.42 -16.42
CA MET A 167 12.55 -0.55 -15.50
C MET A 167 12.33 0.05 -14.11
N LEU A 168 11.15 -0.18 -13.57
CA LEU A 168 10.79 0.11 -12.19
C LEU A 168 10.87 -1.15 -11.34
N TYR A 169 10.17 -2.21 -11.76
CA TYR A 169 10.13 -3.50 -11.08
C TYR A 169 10.14 -4.66 -12.06
N GLU A 170 10.60 -5.82 -11.62
CA GLU A 170 10.40 -7.09 -12.30
C GLU A 170 9.80 -8.12 -11.34
N ALA A 171 8.69 -8.75 -11.72
CA ALA A 171 8.08 -9.84 -10.98
C ALA A 171 8.26 -11.16 -11.75
N CYS A 172 8.96 -12.10 -11.15
CA CYS A 172 9.42 -13.32 -11.81
C CYS A 172 8.87 -14.54 -11.07
N SER A 173 8.30 -15.52 -11.79
CA SER A 173 7.78 -16.74 -11.14
C SER A 173 8.88 -17.46 -10.36
N SER A 174 8.61 -17.80 -9.10
CA SER A 174 9.57 -18.54 -8.27
C SER A 174 9.36 -20.05 -8.39
N ARG A 175 10.42 -20.81 -8.07
CA ARG A 175 10.35 -22.28 -7.91
C ARG A 175 10.27 -22.68 -6.44
N SER A 176 10.41 -21.72 -5.53
CA SER A 176 10.35 -21.94 -4.10
C SER A 176 8.92 -22.30 -3.69
N LYS A 177 8.75 -23.33 -2.87
CA LYS A 177 7.45 -23.76 -2.38
C LYS A 177 6.77 -22.60 -1.65
N GLY A 178 5.51 -22.31 -2.00
CA GLY A 178 4.71 -21.24 -1.40
C GLY A 178 5.01 -19.82 -1.90
N VAL A 179 5.97 -19.65 -2.82
CA VAL A 179 6.28 -18.34 -3.42
C VAL A 179 5.81 -18.33 -4.87
N GLY A 180 4.82 -17.50 -5.18
CA GLY A 180 4.32 -17.34 -6.55
C GLY A 180 5.29 -16.52 -7.41
N TYR A 181 5.63 -15.32 -6.93
CA TYR A 181 6.50 -14.38 -7.65
C TYR A 181 7.54 -13.76 -6.71
N GLU A 182 8.74 -13.56 -7.24
CA GLU A 182 9.80 -12.75 -6.64
C GLU A 182 9.86 -11.40 -7.34
N TRP A 183 9.83 -10.33 -6.55
CA TRP A 183 9.85 -8.95 -7.01
C TRP A 183 11.23 -8.36 -6.83
N ARG A 184 11.78 -7.81 -7.92
CA ARG A 184 13.06 -7.13 -7.96
C ARG A 184 12.90 -5.68 -8.37
N ASP A 185 13.79 -4.82 -7.90
CA ASP A 185 13.85 -3.42 -8.32
C ASP A 185 14.67 -3.22 -9.62
N SER A 186 14.88 -1.96 -9.98
CA SER A 186 15.68 -1.57 -11.16
C SER A 186 17.14 -2.02 -11.11
N GLN A 187 17.70 -2.30 -9.93
CA GLN A 187 19.07 -2.79 -9.75
C GLN A 187 19.15 -4.32 -9.77
N GLY A 188 17.99 -5.00 -9.77
CA GLY A 188 17.89 -6.45 -9.71
C GLY A 188 17.85 -6.98 -8.28
N ASP A 189 17.81 -6.11 -7.27
CA ASP A 189 17.77 -6.51 -5.87
C ASP A 189 16.38 -7.02 -5.49
N LEU A 190 16.33 -8.08 -4.70
CA LEU A 190 15.07 -8.67 -4.27
C LEU A 190 14.40 -7.80 -3.19
N ILE A 191 13.25 -7.22 -3.54
CA ILE A 191 12.52 -6.28 -2.67
C ILE A 191 11.26 -6.87 -2.06
N ALA A 192 10.64 -7.88 -2.68
CA ALA A 192 9.46 -8.53 -2.14
C ALA A 192 9.24 -9.96 -2.69
N ARG A 193 8.38 -10.71 -2.01
CA ARG A 193 7.88 -12.02 -2.44
C ARG A 193 6.36 -12.06 -2.35
N GLU A 194 5.72 -12.52 -3.41
CA GLU A 194 4.32 -12.90 -3.37
C GLU A 194 4.21 -14.31 -2.80
N VAL A 195 3.61 -14.41 -1.62
CA VAL A 195 3.46 -15.66 -0.86
C VAL A 195 1.99 -16.07 -0.88
N GLU A 196 1.79 -17.37 -1.04
CA GLU A 196 0.47 -18.00 -1.02
C GLU A 196 0.27 -18.76 0.30
N ASP A 197 -0.76 -18.37 1.07
CA ASP A 197 -1.26 -19.15 2.20
C ASP A 197 -2.53 -19.89 1.75
N GLU A 198 -2.60 -21.20 2.05
CA GLU A 198 -3.76 -22.06 1.75
C GLU A 198 -5.04 -21.61 2.48
N ARG A 199 -4.93 -20.76 3.52
CA ARG A 199 -6.05 -20.38 4.39
C ARG A 199 -6.54 -18.93 4.22
N VAL A 200 -5.68 -17.97 3.86
CA VAL A 200 -5.95 -16.53 4.12
C VAL A 200 -5.43 -15.56 3.05
N SER A 201 -5.72 -15.79 1.77
CA SER A 201 -5.52 -14.77 0.73
C SER A 201 -4.06 -14.58 0.27
N MET A 202 -3.91 -13.88 -0.85
CA MET A 202 -2.62 -13.58 -1.47
C MET A 202 -1.89 -12.49 -0.66
N SER A 203 -0.62 -12.73 -0.34
CA SER A 203 0.19 -11.82 0.48
C SER A 203 1.45 -11.36 -0.26
N LEU A 204 1.88 -10.13 0.02
CA LEU A 204 3.14 -9.56 -0.46
C LEU A 204 4.05 -9.27 0.73
N VAL A 205 5.13 -10.04 0.83
CA VAL A 205 6.17 -9.88 1.85
C VAL A 205 7.25 -8.96 1.29
N ILE A 206 7.24 -7.70 1.69
CA ILE A 206 8.24 -6.69 1.35
C ILE A 206 9.43 -6.85 2.29
N THR A 207 10.61 -7.09 1.72
CA THR A 207 11.85 -7.40 2.47
C THR A 207 12.84 -6.24 2.52
N ALA A 208 12.68 -5.24 1.66
CA ALA A 208 13.58 -4.09 1.58
C ALA A 208 12.97 -2.83 2.19
N GLU A 209 13.83 -1.97 2.72
CA GLU A 209 13.47 -0.59 3.03
C GLU A 209 13.26 0.19 1.73
N MET A 210 12.21 1.00 1.66
CA MET A 210 11.93 1.79 0.47
C MET A 210 11.15 3.04 0.82
N SER A 211 11.22 4.06 -0.04
CA SER A 211 10.41 5.25 0.12
C SER A 211 8.92 4.93 0.00
N VAL A 212 8.09 5.77 0.60
CA VAL A 212 6.62 5.66 0.50
C VAL A 212 6.17 5.59 -0.97
N GLU A 213 6.74 6.40 -1.86
CA GLU A 213 6.35 6.43 -3.27
C GLU A 213 6.71 5.15 -4.02
N LEU A 214 7.84 4.51 -3.67
CA LEU A 214 8.22 3.22 -4.22
C LEU A 214 7.26 2.13 -3.74
N ARG A 215 6.91 2.11 -2.44
CA ARG A 215 5.93 1.16 -1.90
C ARG A 215 4.56 1.32 -2.55
N ASP A 216 4.09 2.55 -2.68
CA ASP A 216 2.82 2.87 -3.33
C ASP A 216 2.79 2.36 -4.78
N ALA A 217 3.89 2.55 -5.52
CA ALA A 217 4.03 2.01 -6.87
C ALA A 217 4.13 0.47 -6.90
N LEU A 218 4.81 -0.15 -5.93
CA LEU A 218 4.93 -1.61 -5.81
C LEU A 218 3.56 -2.25 -5.56
N VAL A 219 2.73 -1.65 -4.72
CA VAL A 219 1.36 -2.10 -4.45
C VAL A 219 0.50 -1.99 -5.71
N ALA A 220 0.56 -0.88 -6.43
CA ALA A 220 -0.15 -0.73 -7.70
C ALA A 220 0.33 -1.75 -8.76
N ALA A 221 1.65 -1.99 -8.86
CA ALA A 221 2.23 -3.00 -9.74
C ALA A 221 1.77 -4.42 -9.38
N TRP A 222 1.69 -4.72 -8.08
CA TRP A 222 1.19 -5.99 -7.57
C TRP A 222 -0.25 -6.25 -8.02
N ILE A 223 -1.13 -5.25 -7.89
CA ILE A 223 -2.52 -5.39 -8.31
C ILE A 223 -2.65 -5.50 -9.84
N LEU A 224 -1.84 -4.78 -10.62
CA LEU A 224 -1.80 -4.98 -12.08
C LEU A 224 -1.41 -6.41 -12.47
N ARG A 225 -0.42 -7.00 -11.78
CA ARG A 225 -0.04 -8.40 -11.97
C ARG A 225 -1.21 -9.33 -11.65
N VAL A 226 -1.88 -9.12 -10.51
CA VAL A 226 -3.05 -9.92 -10.10
C VAL A 226 -4.13 -9.85 -11.15
N TRP A 227 -4.48 -8.64 -11.59
CA TRP A 227 -5.52 -8.39 -12.57
C TRP A 227 -5.22 -9.07 -13.91
N TRP A 228 -3.98 -9.00 -14.40
CA TRP A 228 -3.57 -9.73 -15.60
C TRP A 228 -3.88 -11.23 -15.53
N ASP A 229 -3.54 -11.87 -14.41
CA ASP A 229 -3.76 -13.30 -14.23
C ASP A 229 -5.26 -13.64 -14.11
N LEU A 230 -6.05 -12.77 -13.47
CA LEU A 230 -7.52 -12.93 -13.38
C LEU A 230 -8.19 -12.81 -14.75
N ALA A 231 -7.83 -11.76 -15.52
CA ALA A 231 -8.42 -11.46 -16.82
C ALA A 231 -8.18 -12.61 -17.83
N LYS A 232 -7.02 -13.26 -17.77
CA LYS A 232 -6.70 -14.41 -18.62
C LYS A 232 -7.35 -15.73 -18.19
N GLY A 233 -8.18 -15.73 -17.16
CA GLY A 233 -8.88 -16.92 -16.69
C GLY A 233 -7.94 -18.04 -16.26
N ASN A 234 -6.72 -17.70 -15.79
CA ASN A 234 -5.75 -18.71 -15.38
C ASN A 234 -6.20 -19.31 -14.04
N THR A 235 -7.10 -20.29 -14.10
CA THR A 235 -7.74 -20.96 -12.95
C THR A 235 -6.75 -21.67 -12.01
N ASN A 236 -5.51 -21.88 -12.48
CA ASN A 236 -4.40 -22.45 -11.72
C ASN A 236 -3.45 -21.39 -11.12
N SER A 237 -3.72 -20.10 -11.32
CA SER A 237 -2.91 -19.00 -10.76
C SER A 237 -3.35 -18.63 -9.34
N SER A 238 -2.42 -18.04 -8.57
CA SER A 238 -2.67 -17.46 -7.25
C SER A 238 -3.88 -16.52 -7.24
N SER A 239 -4.09 -15.80 -8.35
CA SER A 239 -5.25 -14.94 -8.57
C SER A 239 -6.60 -15.68 -8.58
N ALA A 240 -6.71 -16.85 -9.22
CA ALA A 240 -7.98 -17.59 -9.29
C ALA A 240 -8.48 -18.12 -7.94
N ARG A 241 -7.60 -18.22 -6.94
CA ARG A 241 -7.95 -18.66 -5.59
C ARG A 241 -8.49 -17.53 -4.72
N LEU A 242 -8.16 -16.26 -5.01
CA LEU A 242 -8.81 -15.09 -4.40
C LEU A 242 -10.34 -15.15 -4.59
N MET A 243 -10.81 -15.64 -5.75
CA MET A 243 -12.25 -15.85 -6.02
C MET A 243 -12.90 -16.87 -5.07
N ARG A 244 -12.16 -17.87 -4.56
CA ARG A 244 -12.69 -18.91 -3.66
C ARG A 244 -12.82 -18.45 -2.22
N VAL A 245 -11.98 -17.50 -1.78
CA VAL A 245 -12.02 -16.97 -0.40
C VAL A 245 -13.14 -15.94 -0.23
N GLY A 246 -13.45 -15.17 -1.28
CA GLY A 246 -14.56 -14.19 -1.27
C GLY A 246 -15.93 -14.79 -0.92
N GLY A 247 -16.17 -16.06 -1.27
CA GLY A 247 -17.40 -16.78 -0.91
C GLY A 247 -17.48 -17.26 0.54
N ARG A 248 -16.34 -17.40 1.25
CA ARG A 248 -16.30 -17.88 2.64
C ARG A 248 -16.34 -16.75 3.68
N GLN A 249 -15.74 -15.59 3.40
CA GLN A 249 -15.78 -14.46 4.33
C GLN A 249 -17.17 -13.78 4.40
N GLN A 250 -17.97 -13.85 3.34
CA GLN A 250 -19.36 -13.37 3.39
C GLN A 250 -20.26 -14.20 4.33
N ASN A 251 -19.94 -15.50 4.53
CA ASN A 251 -20.65 -16.34 5.49
C ASN A 251 -20.23 -16.07 6.95
N LEU A 252 -18.95 -15.75 7.19
CA LEU A 252 -18.49 -15.41 8.55
C LEU A 252 -19.05 -14.06 9.03
N LEU A 253 -19.14 -13.05 8.15
CA LEU A 253 -19.78 -11.77 8.52
C LEU A 253 -21.29 -11.92 8.76
N ARG A 254 -21.98 -12.85 8.07
CA ARG A 254 -23.39 -13.17 8.37
C ARG A 254 -23.57 -13.90 9.70
N VAL A 255 -22.64 -14.78 10.08
CA VAL A 255 -22.70 -15.49 11.37
C VAL A 255 -22.44 -14.55 12.55
N TYR A 256 -21.57 -13.55 12.41
CA TYR A 256 -21.34 -12.56 13.47
C TYR A 256 -22.44 -11.48 13.54
N ALA A 257 -23.07 -11.10 12.42
CA ALA A 257 -24.23 -10.20 12.44
C ALA A 257 -25.50 -10.89 12.99
N GLY A 258 -25.68 -12.20 12.76
CA GLY A 258 -26.83 -12.96 13.26
C GLY A 258 -26.76 -13.33 14.75
N LEU A 259 -25.59 -13.24 15.38
CA LEU A 259 -25.43 -13.48 16.82
C LEU A 259 -25.70 -12.24 17.69
N ALA A 260 -25.64 -11.04 17.10
CA ALA A 260 -25.93 -9.78 17.82
C ALA A 260 -27.43 -9.49 17.96
N ASP A 261 -28.29 -10.06 17.10
CA ASP A 261 -29.74 -9.84 17.13
C ASP A 261 -30.52 -10.79 18.05
N SER A 262 -29.86 -11.75 18.71
CA SER A 262 -30.54 -12.75 19.57
C SER A 262 -30.47 -12.47 21.08
N THR A 263 -29.96 -11.31 21.51
CA THR A 263 -29.92 -10.93 22.95
C THR A 263 -30.79 -9.71 23.27
N SER A 264 -31.98 -9.62 22.69
CA SER A 264 -33.02 -8.67 23.11
C SER A 264 -34.41 -9.26 22.93
N SER A 265 -34.76 -10.22 23.78
CA SER A 265 -36.14 -10.55 24.14
C SER A 265 -36.11 -11.37 25.43
N ILE A 266 -36.31 -10.69 26.56
CA ILE A 266 -36.96 -11.23 27.74
C ILE A 266 -38.26 -10.46 27.88
#